data_AF-A0A2V7KM42-F1
#
_entry.id   AF-A0A2V7KM42-F1
#
_cell.length_a   1.000
_cell.length_b   1.000
_cell.length_c   1.000
_cell.angle_alpha   90.00
_cell.angle_beta   90.00
_cell.angle_gamma   90.00
#
_symmetry.space_group_name_H-M   'P 1'
#
loop_
_entity.id
_entity.type
_entity.pdbx_description
1 polymer ?
#
loop_
_entity_poly.entity_id
_entity_poly.type
_entity_poly.pdbx_seq_one_letter_code
_entity_poly.pdbx_strand_id
1 'polypeptide(L)'
;MTRSVRWLACAAALWCVPLALRGQTPADTAKPYPLPPLTVSVTRTELPLTKVPLSVHTVDRAQISRAKPTWGLDEALANVPGVFVANRYNFSQDQRISIRGFGARSAFAVRGIKILVDGIPQTLPDGQGQLTNLELGEVDRIEVLRGSSSALFGNASGGVISIWTSPQEIERVREDARFVAGQFSARSGRTWNKWQTTTGVRVGGGSASLTVSRLDYEGERDHSAADQRVLNARLRLPLADGWSLALVTDLGDNPRADNPGALTRAELVANRDQAPALNLARNAGKAVTQIQSGATLRRATANGGEAALTVFGLGRNLKNPITTAYIDLDRIDYGARASITYPAPLGALAHRLTAGIDFQRLRDDRKNFAYTPSDSAKPDTVRALDQLEHVTEIGPFVQSALELSPRTTVTAGLRYDWVNFGVQDHLVFATPTDTNPDDSGARLMRALSGSFGVAVNPSSTVTLYANVGSSFETPTTTELANSPSGEGGFNTGLKPQRAWNYEIGARGSAGRRFGYTLAVFQADVRDALIPYEIAAPRFYYRNAGS
;
A
#
# COMPACT_ATOMS: atom_id res chain seq x y z
N MET A 1 -17.67 -28.96 -36.50
CA MET A 1 -16.37 -29.59 -36.15
C MET A 1 -16.06 -29.30 -34.70
N THR A 2 -16.45 -30.20 -33.81
CA THR A 2 -16.31 -30.12 -32.36
C THR A 2 -14.97 -30.69 -31.93
N ARG A 3 -14.04 -29.85 -31.43
CA ARG A 3 -12.78 -30.31 -30.85
C ARG A 3 -12.94 -30.51 -29.35
N SER A 4 -12.97 -31.78 -28.94
CA SER A 4 -12.94 -32.23 -27.55
C SER A 4 -11.52 -32.10 -26.99
N VAL A 5 -11.36 -31.37 -25.87
CA VAL A 5 -10.12 -31.32 -25.08
C VAL A 5 -10.17 -32.46 -24.05
N ARG A 6 -9.19 -33.36 -24.11
CA ARG A 6 -9.00 -34.47 -23.16
C ARG A 6 -8.17 -33.97 -21.97
N TRP A 7 -8.73 -34.08 -20.77
CA TRP A 7 -8.01 -33.88 -19.50
C TRP A 7 -7.26 -35.17 -19.14
N LEU A 8 -5.94 -35.10 -19.03
CA LEU A 8 -5.09 -36.17 -18.46
C LEU A 8 -5.11 -36.02 -16.93
N ALA A 9 -5.78 -36.95 -16.26
CA ALA A 9 -5.76 -37.07 -14.81
C ALA A 9 -4.45 -37.74 -14.36
N CYS A 10 -3.57 -36.99 -13.69
CA CYS A 10 -2.47 -37.58 -12.93
C CYS A 10 -3.02 -38.15 -11.62
N ALA A 11 -3.15 -39.48 -11.55
CA ALA A 11 -3.43 -40.19 -10.31
C ALA A 11 -2.13 -40.34 -9.49
N ALA A 12 -1.98 -39.53 -8.44
CA ALA A 12 -0.96 -39.75 -7.42
C ALA A 12 -1.45 -40.81 -6.42
N ALA A 13 -0.79 -41.96 -6.39
CA ALA A 13 -1.07 -43.03 -5.44
C ALA A 13 -0.61 -42.63 -4.02
N LEU A 14 -1.55 -42.32 -3.15
CA LEU A 14 -1.34 -42.16 -1.72
C LEU A 14 -1.10 -43.54 -1.07
N TRP A 15 0.14 -43.83 -0.71
CA TRP A 15 0.48 -44.95 0.16
C TRP A 15 0.21 -44.54 1.62
N CYS A 16 -0.88 -45.08 2.20
CA CYS A 16 -1.17 -44.95 3.63
C CYS A 16 -0.24 -45.88 4.43
N VAL A 17 0.72 -45.31 5.15
CA VAL A 17 1.43 -46.01 6.23
C VAL A 17 0.58 -45.91 7.51
N PRO A 18 0.25 -47.02 8.19
CA PRO A 18 -0.48 -46.96 9.45
C PRO A 18 0.47 -46.46 10.55
N LEU A 19 0.34 -45.18 10.92
CA LEU A 19 0.96 -44.62 12.12
C LEU A 19 0.22 -45.17 13.34
N ALA A 20 0.92 -45.98 14.14
CA ALA A 20 0.46 -46.41 15.45
C ALA A 20 0.18 -45.18 16.33
N LEU A 21 -1.10 -44.97 16.67
CA LEU A 21 -1.55 -43.98 17.64
C LEU A 21 -0.98 -44.32 19.02
N ARG A 22 0.14 -43.70 19.40
CA ARG A 22 0.52 -43.59 20.81
C ARG A 22 -0.43 -42.58 21.48
N GLY A 23 -1.02 -43.01 22.59
CA GLY A 23 -2.05 -42.27 23.32
C GLY A 23 -1.67 -40.82 23.58
N GLN A 24 -2.54 -39.91 23.13
CA GLN A 24 -2.49 -38.51 23.52
C GLN A 24 -2.84 -38.43 25.01
N THR A 25 -1.92 -37.93 25.82
CA THR A 25 -2.24 -37.43 27.15
C THR A 25 -3.36 -36.39 27.00
N PRO A 26 -4.45 -36.46 27.78
CA PRO A 26 -5.52 -35.47 27.70
C PRO A 26 -4.94 -34.09 27.98
N ALA A 27 -4.89 -33.24 26.96
CA ALA A 27 -4.56 -31.84 27.15
C ALA A 27 -5.68 -31.20 27.98
N ASP A 28 -5.31 -30.69 29.16
CA ASP A 28 -6.22 -29.99 30.06
C ASP A 28 -6.85 -28.78 29.34
N THR A 29 -8.12 -28.92 28.96
CA THR A 29 -8.91 -27.91 28.24
C THR A 29 -9.48 -26.82 29.15
N ALA A 30 -9.29 -26.93 30.47
CA ALA A 30 -9.83 -26.01 31.46
C ALA A 30 -8.86 -24.90 31.87
N LYS A 31 -7.59 -24.94 31.44
CA LYS A 31 -6.65 -23.82 31.67
C LYS A 31 -7.15 -22.56 30.96
N PRO A 32 -7.53 -21.50 31.70
CA PRO A 32 -7.79 -20.22 31.08
C PRO A 32 -6.45 -19.70 30.57
N TYR A 33 -6.26 -19.74 29.24
CA TYR A 33 -5.15 -19.06 28.60
C TYR A 33 -5.53 -17.58 28.48
N PRO A 34 -4.95 -16.66 29.28
CA PRO A 34 -5.09 -15.24 29.02
C PRO A 34 -4.45 -14.98 27.66
N LEU A 35 -5.27 -14.60 26.67
CA LEU A 35 -4.74 -14.17 25.38
C LEU A 35 -3.88 -12.93 25.62
N PRO A 36 -2.66 -12.87 25.07
CA PRO A 36 -1.86 -11.66 25.12
C PRO A 36 -2.67 -10.46 24.61
N PRO A 37 -2.52 -9.27 25.23
CA PRO A 37 -3.19 -8.08 24.72
C PRO A 37 -2.76 -7.83 23.27
N LEU A 38 -3.72 -7.51 22.40
CA LEU A 38 -3.44 -7.15 21.01
C LEU A 38 -2.51 -5.94 20.98
N THR A 39 -1.28 -6.13 20.51
CA THR A 39 -0.31 -5.06 20.25
C THR A 39 -0.45 -4.59 18.82
N VAL A 40 -0.20 -3.29 18.61
CA VAL A 40 -0.15 -2.69 17.27
C VAL A 40 1.20 -2.03 17.08
N SER A 41 1.75 -2.14 15.89
CA SER A 41 3.06 -1.58 15.52
C SER A 41 2.96 -0.44 14.52
N VAL A 42 1.78 -0.24 13.90
CA VAL A 42 1.49 0.85 12.96
C VAL A 42 1.73 2.24 13.56
N THR A 43 1.83 2.37 14.88
CA THR A 43 2.18 3.60 15.59
C THR A 43 3.68 3.90 15.65
N ARG A 44 4.54 3.11 14.97
CA ARG A 44 6.03 3.12 15.06
C ARG A 44 6.61 2.71 16.41
N THR A 45 5.76 2.44 17.39
CA THR A 45 6.09 1.84 18.67
C THR A 45 5.09 0.73 18.94
N GLU A 46 5.57 -0.45 19.35
CA GLU A 46 4.69 -1.53 19.79
C GLU A 46 4.05 -1.16 21.12
N LEU A 47 2.75 -0.90 21.08
CA LEU A 47 1.94 -0.59 22.26
C LEU A 47 0.73 -1.51 22.31
N PRO A 48 0.28 -1.91 23.51
CA PRO A 48 -1.03 -2.52 23.68
C PRO A 48 -2.09 -1.59 23.10
N LEU A 49 -3.06 -2.14 22.37
CA LEU A 49 -4.12 -1.36 21.76
C LEU A 49 -4.82 -0.45 22.80
N THR A 50 -4.97 -0.89 24.05
CA THR A 50 -5.55 -0.11 25.16
C THR A 50 -4.81 1.20 25.51
N LYS A 51 -3.57 1.38 25.06
CA LYS A 51 -2.76 2.60 25.28
C LYS A 51 -2.68 3.52 24.06
N VAL A 52 -3.25 3.13 22.92
CA VAL A 52 -3.12 3.87 21.65
C VAL A 52 -4.28 4.84 21.45
N PRO A 53 -4.10 6.16 21.40
CA PRO A 53 -5.21 7.10 21.29
C PRO A 53 -5.78 7.26 19.86
N LEU A 54 -5.71 6.22 19.04
CA LEU A 54 -6.03 6.25 17.60
C LEU A 54 -6.97 5.11 17.19
N SER A 55 -7.75 5.35 16.13
CA SER A 55 -8.57 4.34 15.44
C SER A 55 -7.74 3.34 14.64
N VAL A 56 -7.27 2.29 15.30
CA VAL A 56 -6.58 1.16 14.65
C VAL A 56 -7.52 -0.04 14.50
N HIS A 57 -7.54 -0.66 13.32
CA HIS A 57 -8.22 -1.92 13.06
C HIS A 57 -7.21 -2.97 12.59
N THR A 58 -7.20 -4.13 13.21
CA THR A 58 -6.35 -5.26 12.81
C THR A 58 -7.18 -6.27 12.06
N VAL A 59 -6.71 -6.70 10.89
CA VAL A 59 -7.27 -7.80 10.11
C VAL A 59 -6.30 -8.96 10.20
N ASP A 60 -6.74 -10.10 10.73
CA ASP A 60 -5.90 -11.27 10.92
C ASP A 60 -5.82 -12.16 9.66
N ARG A 61 -4.88 -13.12 9.67
CA ARG A 61 -4.67 -14.07 8.57
C ARG A 61 -5.92 -14.81 8.15
N ALA A 62 -6.79 -15.20 9.11
CA ALA A 62 -8.01 -15.92 8.80
C ALA A 62 -8.99 -15.01 8.05
N GLN A 63 -9.14 -13.76 8.46
CA GLN A 63 -9.95 -12.76 7.76
C GLN A 63 -9.37 -12.40 6.39
N ILE A 64 -8.04 -12.47 6.21
CA ILE A 64 -7.37 -12.17 4.93
C ILE A 64 -7.57 -13.29 3.91
N SER A 65 -7.35 -14.55 4.31
CA SER A 65 -7.14 -15.66 3.35
C SER A 65 -8.24 -16.74 3.36
N ARG A 66 -8.99 -16.89 4.47
CA ARG A 66 -9.96 -17.99 4.60
C ARG A 66 -11.11 -17.81 3.63
N ALA A 67 -11.32 -18.81 2.77
CA ALA A 67 -12.38 -18.82 1.75
C ALA A 67 -12.37 -17.60 0.81
N LYS A 68 -11.20 -16.99 0.59
CA LYS A 68 -11.02 -15.80 -0.27
C LYS A 68 -9.90 -16.04 -1.28
N PRO A 69 -10.06 -15.77 -2.58
CA PRO A 69 -9.06 -16.09 -3.59
C PRO A 69 -7.76 -15.29 -3.46
N THR A 70 -7.74 -14.23 -2.64
CA THR A 70 -6.60 -13.37 -2.36
C THR A 70 -6.09 -12.63 -3.60
N TRP A 71 -6.99 -12.09 -4.42
CA TRP A 71 -6.62 -11.32 -5.61
C TRP A 71 -6.07 -9.93 -5.29
N GLY A 72 -6.56 -9.30 -4.22
CA GLY A 72 -6.21 -7.93 -3.88
C GLY A 72 -6.68 -7.51 -2.50
N LEU A 73 -6.20 -6.34 -2.05
CA LEU A 73 -6.48 -5.82 -0.71
C LEU A 73 -7.96 -5.53 -0.46
N ASP A 74 -8.73 -5.26 -1.51
CA ASP A 74 -10.18 -5.08 -1.43
C ASP A 74 -10.88 -6.21 -0.65
N GLU A 75 -10.46 -7.46 -0.84
CA GLU A 75 -11.03 -8.60 -0.14
C GLU A 75 -10.75 -8.58 1.37
N ALA A 76 -9.54 -8.18 1.75
CA ALA A 76 -9.13 -8.10 3.16
C ALA A 76 -9.71 -6.85 3.84
N LEU A 77 -9.85 -5.75 3.11
CA LEU A 77 -10.27 -4.45 3.63
C LEU A 77 -11.79 -4.22 3.59
N ALA A 78 -12.56 -5.07 2.89
CA ALA A 78 -14.00 -4.91 2.70
C ALA A 78 -14.80 -4.70 3.99
N ASN A 79 -14.35 -5.31 5.10
CA ASN A 79 -15.03 -5.23 6.40
C ASN A 79 -14.41 -4.21 7.36
N VAL A 80 -13.43 -3.42 6.92
CA VAL A 80 -12.80 -2.40 7.76
C VAL A 80 -13.62 -1.11 7.69
N PRO A 81 -14.22 -0.63 8.80
CA PRO A 81 -15.08 0.55 8.75
C PRO A 81 -14.34 1.81 8.31
N GLY A 82 -14.97 2.63 7.46
CA GLY A 82 -14.37 3.86 6.94
C GLY A 82 -13.29 3.64 5.88
N VAL A 83 -13.06 2.41 5.43
CA VAL A 83 -12.21 2.09 4.28
C VAL A 83 -13.12 1.78 3.10
N PHE A 84 -12.84 2.42 1.96
CA PHE A 84 -13.54 2.15 0.71
C PHE A 84 -12.53 1.82 -0.38
N VAL A 85 -12.75 0.70 -1.05
CA VAL A 85 -11.90 0.22 -2.16
C VAL A 85 -12.73 0.13 -3.44
N ALA A 86 -12.33 0.87 -4.47
CA ALA A 86 -12.95 0.92 -5.79
C ALA A 86 -12.00 0.38 -6.87
N ASN A 87 -12.49 0.34 -8.12
CA ASN A 87 -11.76 -0.21 -9.27
C ASN A 87 -11.28 -1.64 -9.01
N ARG A 88 -12.15 -2.44 -8.41
CA ARG A 88 -11.86 -3.84 -8.08
C ARG A 88 -11.73 -4.62 -9.39
N TYR A 89 -10.70 -5.46 -9.46
CA TYR A 89 -10.48 -6.43 -10.55
C TYR A 89 -10.10 -5.84 -11.92
N ASN A 90 -9.56 -4.62 -11.97
CA ASN A 90 -8.83 -4.12 -13.14
C ASN A 90 -7.33 -4.05 -12.81
N PHE A 91 -6.58 -5.10 -13.14
CA PHE A 91 -5.17 -5.23 -12.80
C PHE A 91 -4.25 -4.32 -13.63
N SER A 92 -4.77 -3.66 -14.68
CA SER A 92 -4.04 -2.63 -15.42
C SER A 92 -3.92 -1.32 -14.62
N GLN A 93 -4.76 -1.15 -13.60
CA GLN A 93 -4.81 0.00 -12.71
C GLN A 93 -4.60 -0.45 -11.28
N ASP A 94 -4.35 0.49 -10.36
CA ASP A 94 -4.31 0.15 -8.93
C ASP A 94 -5.71 0.19 -8.32
N GLN A 95 -5.85 -0.51 -7.19
CA GLN A 95 -7.06 -0.43 -6.38
C GLN A 95 -7.15 0.97 -5.78
N ARG A 96 -8.27 1.65 -6.00
CA ARG A 96 -8.49 2.97 -5.41
C ARG A 96 -8.95 2.81 -3.98
N ILE A 97 -8.00 2.89 -3.06
CA ILE A 97 -8.25 2.81 -1.62
C ILE A 97 -8.43 4.22 -1.09
N SER A 98 -9.47 4.40 -0.28
CA SER A 98 -9.73 5.64 0.46
C SER A 98 -10.04 5.32 1.92
N ILE A 99 -9.58 6.19 2.82
CA ILE A 99 -9.84 6.11 4.26
C ILE A 99 -10.52 7.41 4.66
N ARG A 100 -11.78 7.33 5.09
CA ARG A 100 -12.60 8.48 5.51
C ARG A 100 -12.64 9.61 4.45
N GLY A 101 -12.68 9.22 3.17
CA GLY A 101 -12.75 10.15 2.02
C GLY A 101 -11.39 10.58 1.46
N PHE A 102 -10.31 10.55 2.26
CA PHE A 102 -8.96 10.80 1.75
C PHE A 102 -8.56 9.69 0.77
N GLY A 103 -8.02 10.08 -0.39
CA GLY A 103 -7.70 9.19 -1.51
C GLY A 103 -8.83 8.97 -2.52
N ALA A 104 -10.07 9.35 -2.21
CA ALA A 104 -11.23 9.12 -3.10
C ALA A 104 -11.13 9.86 -4.45
N ARG A 105 -10.37 10.97 -4.52
CA ARG A 105 -10.18 11.75 -5.75
C ARG A 105 -9.24 11.10 -6.78
N SER A 106 -8.43 10.14 -6.36
CA SER A 106 -7.47 9.52 -7.27
C SER A 106 -8.21 8.77 -8.37
N ALA A 107 -7.82 8.96 -9.63
CA ALA A 107 -8.44 8.25 -10.74
C ALA A 107 -7.85 6.85 -10.97
N PHE A 108 -6.53 6.69 -10.73
CA PHE A 108 -5.77 5.53 -11.23
C PHE A 108 -4.79 4.90 -10.21
N ALA A 109 -4.38 5.62 -9.17
CA ALA A 109 -3.40 5.17 -8.17
C ALA A 109 -3.94 5.23 -6.72
N VAL A 110 -3.25 4.62 -5.76
CA VAL A 110 -3.50 4.92 -4.33
C VAL A 110 -2.90 6.30 -4.01
N ARG A 111 -3.66 7.16 -3.33
CA ARG A 111 -3.20 8.50 -2.94
C ARG A 111 -3.71 8.89 -1.55
N GLY A 112 -2.95 9.71 -0.83
CA GLY A 112 -3.31 10.21 0.49
C GLY A 112 -3.29 9.16 1.60
N ILE A 113 -2.76 7.97 1.33
CA ILE A 113 -2.64 6.86 2.28
C ILE A 113 -1.23 6.28 2.16
N LYS A 114 -0.58 6.02 3.30
CA LYS A 114 0.70 5.30 3.32
C LYS A 114 0.43 3.80 3.36
N ILE A 115 1.01 3.03 2.46
CA ILE A 115 0.99 1.57 2.50
C ILE A 115 2.40 1.08 2.79
N LEU A 116 2.53 0.16 3.74
CA LEU A 116 3.78 -0.48 4.14
C LEU A 116 3.66 -2.00 4.02
N VAL A 117 4.69 -2.66 3.53
CA VAL A 117 4.86 -4.12 3.61
C VAL A 117 6.13 -4.37 4.41
N ASP A 118 5.99 -5.07 5.54
CA ASP A 118 7.09 -5.34 6.49
C ASP A 118 7.86 -4.08 6.93
N GLY A 119 7.14 -2.94 7.00
CA GLY A 119 7.70 -1.63 7.35
C GLY A 119 8.29 -0.82 6.19
N ILE A 120 8.44 -1.42 5.01
CA ILE A 120 8.95 -0.79 3.79
C ILE A 120 7.79 -0.16 3.00
N PRO A 121 7.93 1.11 2.55
CA PRO A 121 6.85 1.78 1.84
C PRO A 121 6.57 1.23 0.45
N GLN A 122 5.30 1.03 0.15
CA GLN A 122 4.76 0.85 -1.21
C GLN A 122 4.28 2.19 -1.81
N THR A 123 4.04 3.18 -0.95
CA THR A 123 3.73 4.56 -1.35
C THR A 123 5.04 5.33 -1.55
N LEU A 124 5.21 5.88 -2.75
CA LEU A 124 6.33 6.68 -3.23
C LEU A 124 6.33 8.10 -2.64
N PRO A 125 7.45 8.85 -2.74
CA PRO A 125 7.57 10.16 -2.10
C PRO A 125 6.63 11.23 -2.68
N ASP A 126 6.12 11.03 -3.90
CA ASP A 126 5.08 11.89 -4.50
C ASP A 126 3.65 11.57 -4.01
N GLY A 127 3.50 10.54 -3.16
CA GLY A 127 2.24 10.10 -2.58
C GLY A 127 1.49 9.03 -3.37
N GLN A 128 2.01 8.57 -4.52
CA GLN A 128 1.40 7.49 -5.30
C GLN A 128 1.84 6.12 -4.77
N GLY A 129 0.96 5.12 -4.82
CA GLY A 129 1.28 3.73 -4.46
C GLY A 129 0.77 2.73 -5.48
N GLN A 130 1.50 1.62 -5.63
CA GLN A 130 1.15 0.47 -6.48
C GLN A 130 1.49 -0.83 -5.75
N LEU A 131 0.71 -1.89 -5.99
CA LEU A 131 0.76 -3.14 -5.21
C LEU A 131 0.95 -4.40 -6.06
N THR A 132 1.60 -4.27 -7.21
CA THR A 132 1.81 -5.39 -8.16
C THR A 132 2.64 -6.55 -7.59
N ASN A 133 3.48 -6.29 -6.57
CA ASN A 133 4.38 -7.25 -5.94
C ASN A 133 3.82 -7.88 -4.64
N LEU A 134 2.58 -7.55 -4.24
CA LEU A 134 1.98 -8.01 -2.99
C LEU A 134 1.31 -9.39 -3.13
N GLU A 135 1.74 -10.39 -2.37
CA GLU A 135 1.01 -11.65 -2.18
C GLU A 135 0.29 -11.69 -0.83
N LEU A 136 -1.04 -11.78 -0.84
CA LEU A 136 -1.87 -11.79 0.36
C LEU A 136 -1.93 -13.15 1.07
N GLY A 137 -1.65 -14.27 0.39
CA GLY A 137 -1.74 -15.60 1.01
C GLY A 137 -0.70 -15.87 2.09
N GLU A 138 0.40 -15.12 2.11
CA GLU A 138 1.43 -15.20 3.17
C GLU A 138 1.31 -14.10 4.25
N VAL A 139 0.39 -13.15 4.07
CA VAL A 139 0.17 -12.07 5.03
C VAL A 139 -0.40 -12.63 6.32
N ASP A 140 0.17 -12.19 7.43
CA ASP A 140 -0.22 -12.57 8.78
C ASP A 140 -1.26 -11.64 9.36
N ARG A 141 -1.00 -10.34 9.20
CA ARG A 141 -1.94 -9.31 9.63
C ARG A 141 -1.80 -8.06 8.79
N ILE A 142 -2.90 -7.32 8.75
CA ILE A 142 -2.97 -5.96 8.22
C ILE A 142 -3.45 -5.06 9.35
N GLU A 143 -2.68 -4.03 9.67
CA GLU A 143 -3.07 -2.98 10.60
C GLU A 143 -3.48 -1.73 9.81
N VAL A 144 -4.72 -1.29 9.99
CA VAL A 144 -5.27 -0.10 9.35
C VAL A 144 -5.41 1.00 10.40
N LEU A 145 -4.53 1.99 10.33
CA LEU A 145 -4.62 3.23 11.10
C LEU A 145 -5.45 4.24 10.32
N ARG A 146 -6.54 4.73 10.92
CA ARG A 146 -7.47 5.67 10.28
C ARG A 146 -7.35 7.06 10.92
N GLY A 147 -7.36 8.10 10.09
CA GLY A 147 -7.19 9.50 10.53
C GLY A 147 -5.79 10.03 10.21
N SER A 148 -5.50 11.25 10.69
CA SER A 148 -4.24 11.95 10.39
C SER A 148 -3.04 11.12 10.83
N SER A 149 -2.27 10.64 9.85
CA SER A 149 -1.06 9.84 10.10
C SER A 149 0.22 10.57 9.69
N SER A 150 0.10 11.78 9.15
CA SER A 150 1.24 12.57 8.69
C SER A 150 2.26 12.87 9.78
N ALA A 151 1.85 13.09 11.03
CA ALA A 151 2.77 13.28 12.15
C ALA A 151 3.74 12.11 12.38
N LEU A 152 3.44 10.92 11.81
CA LEU A 152 4.32 9.76 11.83
C LEU A 152 4.82 9.37 10.45
N PHE A 153 4.06 9.57 9.37
CA PHE A 153 4.32 8.96 8.06
C PHE A 153 4.41 9.92 6.88
N GLY A 154 4.41 11.24 7.11
CA GLY A 154 4.58 12.24 6.06
C GLY A 154 3.33 12.40 5.19
N ASN A 155 3.46 12.21 3.88
CA ASN A 155 2.38 12.34 2.90
C ASN A 155 1.30 11.23 3.03
N ALA A 156 0.52 11.26 4.12
CA ALA A 156 -0.38 10.22 4.60
C ALA A 156 -1.64 10.83 5.25
N SER A 157 -2.42 11.55 4.45
CA SER A 157 -3.54 12.38 4.88
C SER A 157 -4.73 11.62 5.50
N GLY A 158 -5.02 10.43 4.98
CA GLY A 158 -6.16 9.59 5.38
C GLY A 158 -5.86 8.48 6.38
N GLY A 159 -4.63 7.98 6.40
CA GLY A 159 -4.27 6.84 7.24
C GLY A 159 -3.08 6.04 6.74
N VAL A 160 -2.87 4.89 7.38
CA VAL A 160 -1.81 3.92 7.05
C VAL A 160 -2.40 2.52 6.97
N ILE A 161 -1.96 1.77 5.97
CA ILE A 161 -2.19 0.32 5.86
C ILE A 161 -0.82 -0.34 6.01
N SER A 162 -0.60 -0.99 7.16
CA SER A 162 0.64 -1.71 7.45
C SER A 162 0.39 -3.20 7.33
N ILE A 163 1.03 -3.81 6.33
CA ILE A 163 0.92 -5.22 6.01
C ILE A 163 2.16 -5.91 6.59
N TRP A 164 1.95 -6.93 7.42
CA TRP A 164 3.01 -7.74 7.98
C TRP A 164 2.92 -9.15 7.44
N THR A 165 3.99 -9.59 6.78
CA THR A 165 4.17 -11.00 6.46
C THR A 165 4.75 -11.69 7.71
N SER A 166 4.21 -12.84 8.09
CA SER A 166 4.76 -13.62 9.20
C SER A 166 5.32 -14.92 8.70
N PRO A 167 6.65 -15.09 8.77
CA PRO A 167 7.19 -16.36 9.16
C PRO A 167 7.11 -16.40 10.69
N GLN A 168 6.16 -17.15 11.23
CA GLN A 168 6.29 -17.67 12.60
C GLN A 168 7.68 -18.30 12.75
N GLU A 169 8.24 -18.39 13.96
CA GLU A 169 9.49 -19.15 14.14
C GLU A 169 9.34 -20.54 13.53
N ILE A 170 10.08 -20.76 12.45
CA ILE A 170 9.96 -21.98 11.67
C ILE A 170 10.85 -23.01 12.34
N GLU A 171 10.29 -23.83 13.21
CA GLU A 171 11.04 -24.89 13.88
C GLU A 171 11.38 -26.05 12.94
N ARG A 172 10.51 -26.31 11.95
CA ARG A 172 10.60 -27.41 10.99
C ARG A 172 10.20 -26.91 9.60
N VAL A 173 10.64 -27.59 8.56
CA VAL A 173 10.22 -27.29 7.18
C VAL A 173 8.69 -27.25 7.12
N ARG A 174 8.16 -26.14 6.62
CA ARG A 174 6.73 -25.91 6.39
C ARG A 174 6.50 -25.70 4.91
N GLU A 175 5.51 -26.37 4.36
CA GLU A 175 5.07 -26.18 2.98
C GLU A 175 3.56 -25.93 3.00
N ASP A 176 3.15 -24.81 2.41
CA ASP A 176 1.74 -24.46 2.22
C ASP A 176 1.45 -24.28 0.74
N ALA A 177 0.73 -25.22 0.15
CA ALA A 177 0.28 -25.15 -1.23
C ALA A 177 -1.21 -24.80 -1.30
N ARG A 178 -1.57 -23.92 -2.24
CA ARG A 178 -2.92 -23.45 -2.47
C ARG A 178 -3.24 -23.44 -3.95
N PHE A 179 -4.40 -23.95 -4.30
CA PHE A 179 -4.99 -23.81 -5.63
C PHE A 179 -6.46 -23.37 -5.47
N VAL A 180 -6.86 -22.33 -6.18
CA VAL A 180 -8.24 -21.85 -6.23
C VAL A 180 -8.57 -21.55 -7.67
N ALA A 181 -9.75 -21.95 -8.13
CA ALA A 181 -10.25 -21.62 -9.45
C ALA A 181 -11.74 -21.29 -9.37
N GLY A 182 -12.22 -20.54 -10.35
CA GLY A 182 -13.62 -20.17 -10.43
C GLY A 182 -14.03 -19.74 -11.82
N GLN A 183 -15.34 -19.67 -11.99
CA GLN A 183 -15.99 -19.09 -13.17
C GLN A 183 -16.61 -17.76 -12.76
N PHE A 184 -16.61 -16.81 -13.68
CA PHE A 184 -17.35 -15.55 -13.60
C PHE A 184 -18.84 -15.80 -13.84
N SER A 185 -19.58 -14.83 -14.37
CA SER A 185 -20.96 -15.07 -14.76
C SER A 185 -21.08 -16.13 -15.87
N ALA A 186 -22.20 -16.87 -15.86
CA ALA A 186 -22.52 -17.81 -16.94
C ALA A 186 -22.61 -17.12 -18.32
N ARG A 187 -22.80 -15.80 -18.37
CA ARG A 187 -22.89 -15.03 -19.61
C ARG A 187 -21.52 -14.81 -20.25
N SER A 188 -20.52 -14.44 -19.45
CA SER A 188 -19.16 -14.27 -19.96
C SER A 188 -18.52 -15.63 -20.24
N GLY A 189 -18.89 -16.66 -19.45
CA GLY A 189 -18.31 -18.00 -19.56
C GLY A 189 -16.83 -18.06 -19.19
N ARG A 190 -16.29 -16.94 -18.68
CA ARG A 190 -14.87 -16.74 -18.40
C ARG A 190 -14.47 -17.34 -17.07
N THR A 191 -13.18 -17.65 -16.94
CA THR A 191 -12.62 -18.34 -15.80
C THR A 191 -11.39 -17.64 -15.24
N TRP A 192 -10.97 -18.10 -14.07
CA TRP A 192 -9.73 -17.69 -13.46
C TRP A 192 -9.20 -18.83 -12.59
N ASN A 193 -7.89 -18.85 -12.38
CA ASN A 193 -7.26 -19.72 -11.41
C ASN A 193 -6.07 -19.03 -10.76
N LYS A 194 -5.83 -19.34 -9.50
CA LYS A 194 -4.66 -18.90 -8.74
C LYS A 194 -4.04 -20.09 -8.06
N TRP A 195 -2.73 -20.24 -8.22
CA TRP A 195 -1.93 -21.14 -7.40
C TRP A 195 -0.89 -20.36 -6.63
N GLN A 196 -0.54 -20.88 -5.46
CA GLN A 196 0.50 -20.35 -4.60
C GLN A 196 1.16 -21.51 -3.86
N THR A 197 2.47 -21.44 -3.70
CA THR A 197 3.17 -22.23 -2.69
C THR A 197 4.03 -21.32 -1.81
N THR A 198 4.10 -21.64 -0.53
CA THR A 198 5.01 -21.02 0.43
C THR A 198 5.82 -22.11 1.12
N THR A 199 7.13 -22.12 0.86
CA THR A 199 8.10 -22.97 1.58
C THR A 199 8.78 -22.15 2.65
N GLY A 200 8.79 -22.67 3.87
CA GLY A 200 9.44 -22.06 5.02
C GLY A 200 10.44 -23.02 5.67
N VAL A 201 11.62 -22.53 6.03
CA VAL A 201 12.68 -23.33 6.64
C VAL A 201 13.34 -22.61 7.82
N ARG A 202 13.90 -23.39 8.74
CA ARG A 202 14.80 -22.89 9.78
C ARG A 202 16.17 -22.60 9.18
N VAL A 203 16.77 -21.46 9.51
CA VAL A 203 18.15 -21.10 9.11
C VAL A 203 18.92 -20.68 10.35
N GLY A 204 19.68 -21.62 10.94
CA GLY A 204 20.39 -21.39 12.21
C GLY A 204 19.42 -21.11 13.35
N GLY A 205 19.57 -19.94 14.01
CA GLY A 205 18.62 -19.43 14.99
C GLY A 205 17.42 -18.68 14.39
N GLY A 206 17.39 -18.50 13.07
CA GLY A 206 16.38 -17.72 12.35
C GLY A 206 15.47 -18.55 11.45
N SER A 207 14.77 -17.87 10.55
CA SER A 207 13.85 -18.46 9.58
C SER A 207 13.99 -17.81 8.21
N ALA A 208 13.71 -18.59 7.16
CA ALA A 208 13.56 -18.12 5.80
C ALA A 208 12.24 -18.63 5.21
N SER A 209 11.61 -17.84 4.35
CA SER A 209 10.47 -18.29 3.55
C SER A 209 10.55 -17.78 2.12
N LEU A 210 10.05 -18.60 1.20
CA LEU A 210 9.88 -18.29 -0.21
C LEU A 210 8.44 -18.59 -0.59
N THR A 211 7.75 -17.59 -1.12
CA THR A 211 6.41 -17.71 -1.68
C THR A 211 6.47 -17.46 -3.17
N VAL A 212 5.84 -18.32 -3.94
CA VAL A 212 5.64 -18.16 -5.39
C VAL A 212 4.16 -18.32 -5.69
N SER A 213 3.60 -17.40 -6.47
CA SER A 213 2.21 -17.48 -6.91
C SER A 213 2.02 -17.03 -8.34
N ARG A 214 0.93 -17.50 -8.95
CA ARG A 214 0.42 -16.98 -10.22
C ARG A 214 -1.10 -16.92 -10.21
N LEU A 215 -1.63 -15.80 -10.68
CA LEU A 215 -3.05 -15.61 -10.99
C LEU A 215 -3.20 -15.51 -12.50
N ASP A 216 -3.96 -16.43 -13.08
CA ASP A 216 -4.46 -16.35 -14.45
C ASP A 216 -5.94 -15.92 -14.38
N TYR A 217 -6.25 -14.77 -14.95
CA TYR A 217 -7.53 -14.08 -14.80
C TYR A 217 -8.03 -13.67 -16.18
N GLU A 218 -9.16 -14.21 -16.66
CA GLU A 218 -9.77 -13.75 -17.92
C GLU A 218 -10.62 -12.49 -17.73
N GLY A 219 -11.15 -12.33 -16.51
CA GLY A 219 -12.00 -11.23 -16.06
C GLY A 219 -13.45 -11.27 -16.55
N GLU A 220 -14.36 -10.60 -15.86
CA GLU A 220 -15.79 -10.61 -16.23
C GLU A 220 -16.03 -9.86 -17.54
N ARG A 221 -15.35 -8.72 -17.74
CA ARG A 221 -15.54 -7.82 -18.88
C ARG A 221 -14.61 -8.16 -20.04
N ASP A 222 -15.02 -7.78 -21.25
CA ASP A 222 -14.17 -7.81 -22.43
C ASP A 222 -12.90 -7.01 -22.14
N HIS A 223 -11.75 -7.51 -22.61
CA HIS A 223 -10.46 -6.85 -22.46
C HIS A 223 -10.11 -6.53 -20.99
N SER A 224 -10.29 -7.51 -20.10
CA SER A 224 -9.92 -7.41 -18.68
C SER A 224 -8.99 -8.52 -18.18
N ALA A 225 -8.37 -9.26 -19.10
CA ALA A 225 -7.51 -10.37 -18.76
C ALA A 225 -6.21 -9.90 -18.06
N ALA A 226 -5.70 -10.70 -17.12
CA ALA A 226 -4.46 -10.45 -16.41
C ALA A 226 -3.67 -11.74 -16.12
N ASP A 227 -2.35 -11.67 -16.15
CA ASP A 227 -1.42 -12.72 -15.69
C ASP A 227 -0.49 -12.13 -14.64
N GLN A 228 -0.76 -12.36 -13.36
CA GLN A 228 0.09 -11.86 -12.28
C GLN A 228 0.95 -12.98 -11.72
N ARG A 229 2.25 -12.73 -11.60
CA ARG A 229 3.25 -13.66 -11.07
C ARG A 229 3.99 -12.97 -9.95
N VAL A 230 4.05 -13.59 -8.79
CA VAL A 230 4.69 -13.01 -7.61
C VAL A 230 5.69 -13.99 -7.04
N LEU A 231 6.86 -13.49 -6.67
CA LEU A 231 7.85 -14.18 -5.86
C LEU A 231 8.17 -13.29 -4.67
N ASN A 232 7.95 -13.78 -3.45
CA ASN A 232 8.27 -13.07 -2.21
C ASN A 232 9.23 -13.93 -1.38
N ALA A 233 10.35 -13.35 -0.98
CA ALA A 233 11.36 -13.99 -0.15
C ALA A 233 11.54 -13.21 1.14
N ARG A 234 11.67 -13.92 2.27
CA ARG A 234 11.88 -13.35 3.60
C ARG A 234 12.99 -14.13 4.29
N LEU A 235 13.89 -13.42 4.97
CA LEU A 235 14.90 -13.99 5.86
C LEU A 235 14.90 -13.20 7.16
N ARG A 236 14.87 -13.88 8.31
CA ARG A 236 15.01 -13.27 9.63
C ARG A 236 16.08 -14.01 10.40
N LEU A 237 17.08 -13.29 10.90
CA LEU A 237 18.22 -13.84 11.62
C LEU A 237 18.38 -13.11 12.96
N PRO A 238 18.34 -13.81 14.10
CA PRO A 238 18.96 -13.29 15.31
C PRO A 238 20.48 -13.29 15.11
N LEU A 239 21.12 -12.14 15.33
CA LEU A 239 22.56 -11.99 15.11
C LEU A 239 23.36 -12.15 16.40
N ALA A 240 22.90 -11.49 17.46
CA ALA A 240 23.50 -11.47 18.79
C ALA A 240 22.42 -11.03 19.80
N ASP A 241 22.74 -10.99 21.08
CA ASP A 241 21.79 -10.57 22.12
C ASP A 241 21.21 -9.18 21.82
N GLY A 242 19.88 -9.15 21.65
CA GLY A 242 19.11 -7.96 21.28
C GLY A 242 19.21 -7.55 19.80
N TRP A 243 20.09 -8.13 18.98
CA TRP A 243 20.23 -7.79 17.56
C TRP A 243 19.52 -8.77 16.63
N SER A 244 18.76 -8.24 15.68
CA SER A 244 18.12 -9.03 14.62
C SER A 244 18.22 -8.35 13.25
N LEU A 245 18.30 -9.17 12.20
CA LEU A 245 18.28 -8.74 10.81
C LEU A 245 17.08 -9.35 10.11
N ALA A 246 16.31 -8.53 9.40
CA ALA A 246 15.29 -8.98 8.47
C ALA A 246 15.68 -8.56 7.05
N LEU A 247 15.66 -9.50 6.10
CA LEU A 247 15.75 -9.22 4.67
C LEU A 247 14.41 -9.59 4.02
N VAL A 248 13.94 -8.72 3.12
CA VAL A 248 12.74 -8.98 2.33
C VAL A 248 13.01 -8.66 0.87
N THR A 249 12.43 -9.45 -0.02
CA THR A 249 12.45 -9.22 -1.47
C THR A 249 11.10 -9.60 -2.05
N ASP A 250 10.52 -8.70 -2.84
CA ASP A 250 9.22 -8.83 -3.48
C ASP A 250 9.38 -8.55 -4.98
N LEU A 251 9.21 -9.59 -5.79
CA LEU A 251 9.17 -9.51 -7.25
C LEU A 251 7.73 -9.70 -7.71
N GLY A 252 7.21 -8.75 -8.49
CA GLY A 252 5.94 -8.87 -9.20
C GLY A 252 6.17 -8.72 -10.71
N ASP A 253 5.67 -9.67 -11.48
CA ASP A 253 5.64 -9.63 -12.94
C ASP A 253 4.20 -9.75 -13.42
N ASN A 254 3.76 -8.78 -14.20
CA ASN A 254 2.44 -8.75 -14.80
C ASN A 254 2.60 -8.42 -16.29
N PRO A 255 2.97 -9.41 -17.13
CA PRO A 255 3.28 -9.19 -18.55
C PRO A 255 2.06 -8.81 -19.39
N ARG A 256 0.86 -9.04 -18.86
CA ARG A 256 -0.39 -8.65 -19.49
C ARG A 256 -1.41 -8.31 -18.41
N ALA A 257 -1.87 -7.07 -18.39
CA ALA A 257 -3.09 -6.66 -17.73
C ALA A 257 -3.88 -5.74 -18.65
N ASP A 258 -4.95 -6.26 -19.25
CA ASP A 258 -5.81 -5.52 -20.16
C ASP A 258 -6.65 -4.49 -19.38
N ASN A 259 -6.91 -3.34 -19.99
CA ASN A 259 -7.69 -2.26 -19.40
C ASN A 259 -9.08 -2.15 -20.06
N PRO A 260 -10.15 -2.66 -19.41
CA PRO A 260 -11.49 -2.64 -19.97
C PRO A 260 -12.12 -1.24 -19.99
N GLY A 261 -11.48 -0.23 -19.39
CA GLY A 261 -11.96 1.15 -19.38
C GLY A 261 -13.25 1.37 -18.57
N ALA A 262 -13.68 2.62 -18.48
CA ALA A 262 -14.95 3.00 -17.86
C ALA A 262 -16.09 2.92 -18.88
N LEU A 263 -17.29 2.58 -18.43
CA LEU A 263 -18.51 2.66 -19.24
C LEU A 263 -19.33 3.89 -18.83
N THR A 264 -19.88 4.58 -19.82
CA THR A 264 -20.97 5.52 -19.60
C THR A 264 -22.21 4.80 -19.07
N ARG A 265 -23.15 5.55 -18.49
CA ARG A 265 -24.41 4.96 -18.02
C ARG A 265 -25.19 4.26 -19.13
N ALA A 266 -25.18 4.81 -20.35
CA ALA A 266 -25.87 4.22 -21.50
C ALA A 266 -25.21 2.91 -21.93
N GLU A 267 -23.87 2.89 -22.04
CA GLU A 267 -23.12 1.67 -22.34
C GLU A 267 -23.33 0.58 -21.28
N LEU A 268 -23.30 0.92 -20.00
CA LEU A 268 -23.53 -0.02 -18.89
C LEU A 268 -24.91 -0.69 -18.98
N VAL A 269 -25.95 0.07 -19.33
CA VAL A 269 -27.32 -0.44 -19.50
C VAL A 269 -27.42 -1.34 -20.73
N ALA A 270 -26.77 -0.97 -21.84
CA ALA A 270 -26.80 -1.72 -23.08
C ALA A 270 -26.05 -3.06 -22.97
N ASN A 271 -24.80 -3.02 -22.50
CA ASN A 271 -23.99 -4.21 -22.24
C ASN A 271 -22.95 -3.89 -21.17
N ARG A 272 -23.09 -4.48 -19.97
CA ARG A 272 -22.13 -4.27 -18.87
C ARG A 272 -20.80 -5.00 -19.05
N ASP A 273 -20.77 -6.01 -19.92
CA ASP A 273 -19.60 -6.85 -20.14
C ASP A 273 -18.68 -6.24 -21.22
N GLN A 274 -19.14 -5.25 -21.99
CA GLN A 274 -18.36 -4.62 -23.06
C GLN A 274 -17.16 -3.79 -22.56
N ALA A 275 -16.24 -3.47 -23.47
CA ALA A 275 -15.20 -2.46 -23.30
C ALA A 275 -15.35 -1.33 -24.34
N PRO A 276 -15.02 -0.07 -24.02
CA PRO A 276 -15.07 1.03 -24.99
C PRO A 276 -14.21 0.75 -26.22
N ALA A 277 -14.71 1.15 -27.40
CA ALA A 277 -14.03 0.91 -28.67
C ALA A 277 -12.60 1.47 -28.71
N LEU A 278 -12.37 2.62 -28.08
CA LEU A 278 -11.03 3.22 -28.02
C LEU A 278 -10.05 2.41 -27.17
N ASN A 279 -10.51 1.80 -26.06
CA ASN A 279 -9.68 0.91 -25.25
C ASN A 279 -9.24 -0.31 -26.08
N LEU A 280 -10.18 -0.92 -26.81
CA LEU A 280 -9.89 -2.05 -27.69
C LEU A 280 -8.93 -1.66 -28.81
N ALA A 281 -9.19 -0.55 -29.50
CA ALA A 281 -8.38 -0.07 -30.61
C ALA A 281 -6.95 0.32 -30.22
N ARG A 282 -6.76 0.81 -28.98
CA ARG A 282 -5.44 1.15 -28.41
C ARG A 282 -4.75 -0.02 -27.73
N ASN A 283 -5.40 -1.19 -27.64
CA ASN A 283 -4.97 -2.30 -26.80
C ASN A 283 -4.60 -1.80 -25.39
N ALA A 284 -5.50 -1.01 -24.80
CA ALA A 284 -5.25 -0.31 -23.55
C ALA A 284 -4.97 -1.31 -22.44
N GLY A 285 -3.94 -1.08 -21.63
CA GLY A 285 -3.46 -2.07 -20.70
C GLY A 285 -2.17 -1.68 -20.03
N LYS A 286 -1.59 -2.63 -19.31
CA LYS A 286 -0.34 -2.46 -18.57
C LYS A 286 0.46 -3.75 -18.63
N ALA A 287 1.74 -3.63 -18.95
CA ALA A 287 2.76 -4.64 -18.68
C ALA A 287 3.75 -4.04 -17.68
N VAL A 288 3.99 -4.73 -16.57
CA VAL A 288 4.85 -4.20 -15.51
C VAL A 288 5.65 -5.31 -14.86
N THR A 289 6.95 -5.05 -14.66
CA THR A 289 7.82 -5.87 -13.83
C THR A 289 8.40 -4.98 -12.74
N GLN A 290 8.33 -5.44 -11.50
CA GLN A 290 8.83 -4.73 -10.33
C GLN A 290 9.61 -5.68 -9.43
N ILE A 291 10.74 -5.22 -8.93
CA ILE A 291 11.46 -5.83 -7.82
C ILE A 291 11.62 -4.80 -6.70
N GLN A 292 11.36 -5.19 -5.47
CA GLN A 292 11.63 -4.38 -4.29
C GLN A 292 12.33 -5.23 -3.25
N SER A 293 13.42 -4.71 -2.69
CA SER A 293 14.17 -5.40 -1.65
C SER A 293 14.49 -4.44 -0.52
N GLY A 294 14.63 -4.96 0.69
CA GLY A 294 15.09 -4.18 1.82
C GLY A 294 15.66 -5.02 2.94
N ALA A 295 16.41 -4.34 3.80
CA ALA A 295 17.04 -4.90 4.98
C ALA A 295 16.69 -4.04 6.19
N THR A 296 16.28 -4.68 7.28
CA THR A 296 16.06 -4.01 8.56
C THR A 296 16.94 -4.62 9.64
N LEU A 297 17.87 -3.83 10.17
CA LEU A 297 18.66 -4.18 11.34
C LEU A 297 17.98 -3.56 12.58
N ARG A 298 17.64 -4.39 13.56
CA ARG A 298 17.05 -3.96 14.83
C ARG A 298 17.96 -4.32 16.00
N ARG A 299 17.98 -3.45 17.00
CA ARG A 299 18.60 -3.66 18.31
C ARG A 299 17.59 -3.35 19.41
N ALA A 300 17.05 -4.38 20.04
CA ALA A 300 16.31 -4.26 21.29
C ALA A 300 17.29 -4.14 22.47
N THR A 301 16.95 -3.32 23.47
CA THR A 301 17.74 -3.14 24.69
C THR A 301 17.01 -3.76 25.89
N ALA A 302 17.76 -4.21 26.89
CA ALA A 302 17.19 -4.87 28.07
C ALA A 302 16.19 -4.01 28.86
N ASN A 303 16.28 -2.68 28.77
CA ASN A 303 15.34 -1.74 29.39
C ASN A 303 14.07 -1.51 28.55
N GLY A 304 13.86 -2.24 27.45
CA GLY A 304 12.68 -2.12 26.59
C GLY A 304 12.76 -1.01 25.54
N GLY A 305 13.95 -0.51 25.24
CA GLY A 305 14.22 0.37 24.10
C GLY A 305 14.49 -0.42 22.81
N GLU A 306 14.46 0.29 21.69
CA GLU A 306 14.75 -0.28 20.37
C GLU A 306 15.44 0.76 19.48
N ALA A 307 16.44 0.36 18.72
CA ALA A 307 16.94 1.10 17.57
C ALA A 307 16.76 0.26 16.30
N ALA A 308 16.34 0.89 15.20
CA ALA A 308 16.15 0.23 13.92
C ALA A 308 16.71 1.07 12.76
N LEU A 309 17.37 0.41 11.83
CA LEU A 309 17.76 0.95 10.53
C LEU A 309 17.16 0.08 9.44
N THR A 310 16.31 0.66 8.60
CA THR A 310 15.77 0.04 7.40
C THR A 310 16.38 0.71 6.18
N VAL A 311 16.86 -0.06 5.22
CA VAL A 311 17.25 0.41 3.87
C VAL A 311 16.47 -0.39 2.84
N PHE A 312 16.06 0.25 1.76
CA PHE A 312 15.26 -0.41 0.73
C PHE A 312 15.50 0.21 -0.66
N GLY A 313 15.21 -0.57 -1.69
CA GLY A 313 15.25 -0.17 -3.09
C GLY A 313 14.17 -0.88 -3.90
N LEU A 314 13.70 -0.22 -4.94
CA LEU A 314 12.69 -0.68 -5.88
C LEU A 314 13.14 -0.33 -7.30
N GLY A 315 13.06 -1.30 -8.20
CA GLY A 315 13.20 -1.12 -9.64
C GLY A 315 11.90 -1.52 -10.32
N ARG A 316 11.45 -0.76 -11.32
CA ARG A 316 10.25 -1.05 -12.09
C ARG A 316 10.43 -0.68 -13.56
N ASN A 317 10.06 -1.59 -14.44
CA ASN A 317 9.80 -1.29 -15.85
C ASN A 317 8.29 -1.37 -16.10
N LEU A 318 7.77 -0.41 -16.85
CA LEU A 318 6.34 -0.28 -17.13
C LEU A 318 6.13 0.11 -18.58
N LYS A 319 5.31 -0.68 -19.29
CA LYS A 319 4.68 -0.29 -20.54
C LYS A 319 3.19 -0.15 -20.30
N ASN A 320 2.63 1.00 -20.62
CA ASN A 320 1.25 1.32 -20.27
C ASN A 320 0.56 2.04 -21.45
N PRO A 321 0.06 1.27 -22.45
CA PRO A 321 -0.83 1.82 -23.47
C PRO A 321 -2.12 2.34 -22.81
N ILE A 322 -2.34 3.65 -22.86
CA ILE A 322 -3.58 4.30 -22.46
C ILE A 322 -4.27 4.91 -23.67
N THR A 323 -5.53 5.30 -23.55
CA THR A 323 -6.32 5.76 -24.71
C THR A 323 -5.73 6.97 -25.46
N THR A 324 -4.87 7.76 -24.79
CA THR A 324 -4.29 9.00 -25.31
C THR A 324 -2.79 8.91 -25.66
N ALA A 325 -2.06 7.95 -25.09
CA ALA A 325 -0.61 7.83 -25.27
C ALA A 325 -0.13 6.42 -24.91
N TYR A 326 1.02 6.04 -25.43
CA TYR A 326 1.76 4.89 -24.95
C TYR A 326 2.83 5.36 -23.97
N ILE A 327 2.73 4.97 -22.69
CA ILE A 327 3.69 5.37 -21.66
C ILE A 327 4.72 4.26 -21.47
N ASP A 328 5.98 4.64 -21.52
CA ASP A 328 7.15 3.82 -21.20
C ASP A 328 7.88 4.45 -20.01
N LEU A 329 8.07 3.68 -18.93
CA LEU A 329 8.61 4.19 -17.68
C LEU A 329 9.59 3.21 -17.07
N ASP A 330 10.82 3.69 -16.88
CA ASP A 330 11.87 3.04 -16.10
C ASP A 330 12.05 3.79 -14.77
N ARG A 331 11.71 3.12 -13.67
CA ARG A 331 11.65 3.71 -12.33
C ARG A 331 12.65 3.05 -11.39
N ILE A 332 13.34 3.88 -10.62
CA ILE A 332 14.15 3.49 -9.47
C ILE A 332 13.68 4.32 -8.27
N ASP A 333 13.30 3.66 -7.18
CA ASP A 333 13.01 4.28 -5.89
C ASP A 333 13.89 3.64 -4.82
N TYR A 334 14.42 4.43 -3.89
CA TYR A 334 15.21 3.92 -2.78
C TYR A 334 15.09 4.82 -1.58
N GLY A 335 15.36 4.26 -0.40
CA GLY A 335 15.23 5.02 0.82
C GLY A 335 15.83 4.34 2.02
N ALA A 336 15.81 5.09 3.12
CA ALA A 336 16.25 4.64 4.42
C ALA A 336 15.36 5.21 5.52
N ARG A 337 15.18 4.43 6.58
CA ARG A 337 14.56 4.86 7.82
C ARG A 337 15.49 4.53 8.98
N ALA A 338 15.82 5.53 9.79
CA ALA A 338 16.45 5.33 11.07
C ALA A 338 15.49 5.75 12.18
N SER A 339 15.32 4.92 13.20
CA SER A 339 14.47 5.22 14.35
C SER A 339 15.03 4.67 15.64
N ILE A 340 14.83 5.40 16.73
CA ILE A 340 15.13 4.99 18.09
C ILE A 340 13.90 5.20 18.96
N THR A 341 13.54 4.19 19.75
CA THR A 341 12.57 4.26 20.83
C THR A 341 13.32 4.07 22.15
N TYR A 342 13.29 5.08 23.00
CA TYR A 342 14.02 5.12 24.25
C TYR A 342 13.06 5.29 25.44
N PRO A 343 13.10 4.36 26.43
CA PRO A 343 12.41 4.54 27.70
C PRO A 343 13.07 5.69 28.47
N ALA A 344 12.34 6.78 28.68
CA ALA A 344 12.82 8.02 29.29
C ALA A 344 11.90 8.44 30.44
N PRO A 345 11.81 7.67 31.54
CA PRO A 345 10.87 7.94 32.63
C PRO A 345 11.00 9.36 33.18
N LEU A 346 9.87 9.99 33.48
CA LEU A 346 9.79 11.35 34.04
C LEU A 346 9.35 11.24 35.50
N GLY A 347 10.31 11.15 36.41
CA GLY A 347 10.04 10.83 37.81
C GLY A 347 9.43 9.43 37.93
N ALA A 348 8.21 9.35 38.50
CA ALA A 348 7.47 8.10 38.63
C ALA A 348 6.68 7.71 37.37
N LEU A 349 6.60 8.59 36.36
CA LEU A 349 5.79 8.37 35.17
C LEU A 349 6.58 7.57 34.12
N ALA A 350 5.99 6.48 33.64
CA ALA A 350 6.55 5.75 32.50
C ALA A 350 6.41 6.59 31.23
N HIS A 351 7.52 6.80 30.54
CA HIS A 351 7.55 7.62 29.33
C HIS A 351 8.44 6.94 28.28
N ARG A 352 7.99 6.95 27.03
CA ARG A 352 8.72 6.46 25.87
C ARG A 352 8.83 7.58 24.86
N LEU A 353 10.06 7.84 24.43
CA LEU A 353 10.37 8.78 23.37
C LEU A 353 10.81 8.02 22.13
N THR A 354 10.12 8.23 21.02
CA THR A 354 10.49 7.69 19.71
C THR A 354 10.91 8.84 18.81
N ALA A 355 12.09 8.76 18.21
CA ALA A 355 12.58 9.74 17.25
C ALA A 355 13.14 9.02 16.02
N GLY A 356 13.08 9.66 14.86
CA GLY A 356 13.66 9.09 13.66
C GLY A 356 13.63 10.03 12.48
N ILE A 357 14.13 9.52 11.36
CA ILE A 357 14.17 10.20 10.08
C ILE A 357 13.82 9.20 8.98
N ASP A 358 12.95 9.62 8.07
CA ASP A 358 12.71 8.92 6.81
C ASP A 358 13.35 9.70 5.66
N PHE A 359 13.98 8.97 4.75
CA PHE A 359 14.48 9.45 3.48
C PHE A 359 13.95 8.52 2.38
N GLN A 360 13.41 9.09 1.30
CA GLN A 360 13.00 8.35 0.12
C GLN A 360 13.28 9.18 -1.12
N ARG A 361 13.79 8.55 -2.18
CA ARG A 361 14.07 9.20 -3.46
C ARG A 361 13.62 8.33 -4.62
N LEU A 362 12.81 8.94 -5.46
CA LEU A 362 12.32 8.44 -6.72
C LEU A 362 13.10 9.04 -7.89
N ARG A 363 13.37 8.23 -8.91
CA ARG A 363 13.85 8.60 -10.24
C ARG A 363 13.04 7.85 -11.29
N ASP A 364 12.48 8.61 -12.22
CA ASP A 364 11.73 8.10 -13.37
C ASP A 364 12.37 8.58 -14.66
N ASP A 365 12.72 7.65 -15.53
CA ASP A 365 12.94 7.93 -16.95
C ASP A 365 11.62 7.62 -17.66
N ARG A 366 10.90 8.69 -18.02
CA ARG A 366 9.57 8.62 -18.59
C ARG A 366 9.59 9.05 -20.05
N LYS A 367 9.07 8.18 -20.91
CA LYS A 367 8.86 8.46 -22.32
C LYS A 367 7.41 8.21 -22.68
N ASN A 368 6.80 9.13 -23.41
CA ASN A 368 5.47 8.91 -23.99
C ASN A 368 5.58 8.90 -25.50
N PHE A 369 4.76 8.09 -26.15
CA PHE A 369 4.67 8.00 -27.60
C PHE A 369 3.21 8.20 -28.04
N ALA A 370 3.04 8.79 -29.22
CA ALA A 370 1.78 8.69 -29.94
C ALA A 370 1.57 7.25 -30.44
N TYR A 371 0.42 6.99 -31.04
CA TYR A 371 0.14 5.72 -31.70
C TYR A 371 0.30 5.84 -33.21
N THR A 372 0.76 4.77 -33.86
CA THR A 372 0.96 4.80 -35.31
C THR A 372 -0.37 4.94 -36.08
N PRO A 373 -0.39 5.63 -37.23
CA PRO A 373 -1.58 5.69 -38.08
C PRO A 373 -1.96 4.35 -38.71
N SER A 374 -0.99 3.45 -38.92
CA SER A 374 -1.18 2.14 -39.55
C SER A 374 -1.67 1.05 -38.58
N ASP A 375 -1.33 1.18 -37.30
CA ASP A 375 -1.76 0.27 -36.23
C ASP A 375 -1.99 1.07 -34.93
N SER A 376 -3.26 1.31 -34.61
CA SER A 376 -3.66 2.12 -33.47
C SER A 376 -3.31 1.49 -32.11
N ALA A 377 -2.90 0.23 -32.06
CA ALA A 377 -2.49 -0.48 -30.86
C ALA A 377 -0.97 -0.43 -30.60
N LYS A 378 -0.18 0.11 -31.52
CA LYS A 378 1.29 0.18 -31.40
C LYS A 378 1.79 1.60 -31.22
N PRO A 379 2.81 1.80 -30.35
CA PRO A 379 3.47 3.08 -30.22
C PRO A 379 4.16 3.46 -31.53
N ASP A 380 4.17 4.76 -31.82
CA ASP A 380 5.06 5.36 -32.80
C ASP A 380 6.52 5.32 -32.30
N THR A 381 7.46 5.55 -33.20
CA THR A 381 8.88 5.73 -32.92
C THR A 381 9.21 7.15 -32.45
N VAL A 382 8.35 8.13 -32.76
CA VAL A 382 8.52 9.53 -32.36
C VAL A 382 8.02 9.73 -30.93
N ARG A 383 8.88 10.27 -30.07
CA ARG A 383 8.55 10.60 -28.68
C ARG A 383 7.67 11.83 -28.63
N ALA A 384 6.62 11.77 -27.83
CA ALA A 384 5.77 12.91 -27.45
C ALA A 384 6.15 13.47 -26.07
N LEU A 385 6.97 12.74 -25.30
CA LEU A 385 7.56 13.18 -24.03
C LEU A 385 8.88 12.42 -23.81
N ASP A 386 9.90 13.09 -23.29
CA ASP A 386 11.13 12.48 -22.78
C ASP A 386 11.60 13.26 -21.55
N GLN A 387 11.32 12.73 -20.36
CA GLN A 387 11.58 13.42 -19.11
C GLN A 387 12.30 12.52 -18.12
N LEU A 388 13.26 13.13 -17.42
CA LEU A 388 13.86 12.58 -16.22
C LEU A 388 13.23 13.26 -15.00
N GLU A 389 12.36 12.55 -14.30
CA GLU A 389 11.65 13.04 -13.12
C GLU A 389 12.31 12.52 -11.83
N HIS A 390 12.38 13.37 -10.81
CA HIS A 390 12.89 13.00 -9.50
C HIS A 390 12.03 13.58 -8.39
N VAL A 391 11.79 12.79 -7.34
CA VAL A 391 11.11 13.27 -6.13
C VAL A 391 11.89 12.79 -4.92
N THR A 392 12.25 13.71 -4.02
CA THR A 392 12.97 13.39 -2.79
C THR A 392 12.16 13.85 -1.58
N GLU A 393 11.88 12.93 -0.65
CA GLU A 393 11.24 13.19 0.63
C GLU A 393 12.24 13.00 1.77
N ILE A 394 12.33 13.98 2.67
CA ILE A 394 13.01 13.86 3.96
C ILE A 394 12.03 14.27 5.05
N GLY A 395 11.89 13.44 6.08
CA GLY A 395 11.01 13.74 7.19
C GLY A 395 11.52 13.23 8.54
N PRO A 396 12.22 14.07 9.32
CA PRO A 396 12.44 13.81 10.74
C PRO A 396 11.13 13.89 11.53
N PHE A 397 10.99 13.01 12.51
CA PHE A 397 9.82 12.93 13.38
C PHE A 397 10.22 12.60 14.82
N VAL A 398 9.35 12.98 15.74
CA VAL A 398 9.43 12.63 17.16
C VAL A 398 8.03 12.33 17.69
N GLN A 399 7.92 11.35 18.58
CA GLN A 399 6.71 11.00 19.30
C GLN A 399 7.04 10.74 20.77
N SER A 400 6.24 11.29 21.66
CA SER A 400 6.27 11.04 23.10
C SER A 400 5.01 10.29 23.51
N ALA A 401 5.16 9.20 24.26
CA ALA A 401 4.07 8.48 24.90
C ALA A 401 4.31 8.47 26.41
N LEU A 402 3.48 9.19 27.16
CA LEU A 402 3.56 9.39 28.60
C LEU A 402 2.39 8.71 29.30
N GLU A 403 2.68 7.80 30.22
CA GLU A 403 1.69 7.17 31.09
C GLU A 403 1.51 8.04 32.34
N LEU A 404 0.47 8.88 32.35
CA LEU A 404 0.09 9.69 33.51
C LEU A 404 -0.37 8.82 34.69
N SER A 405 -0.93 7.65 34.39
CA SER A 405 -1.28 6.60 35.34
C SER A 405 -1.32 5.25 34.62
N PRO A 406 -1.43 4.10 35.32
CA PRO A 406 -1.61 2.80 34.68
C PRO A 406 -2.84 2.70 33.77
N ARG A 407 -3.79 3.64 33.88
CA ARG A 407 -5.03 3.70 33.10
C ARG A 407 -5.04 4.82 32.08
N THR A 408 -4.09 5.75 32.10
CA THR A 408 -4.12 6.96 31.27
C THR A 408 -2.80 7.16 30.54
N THR A 409 -2.86 7.13 29.22
CA THR A 409 -1.72 7.39 28.34
C THR A 409 -2.00 8.64 27.49
N VAL A 410 -1.03 9.54 27.42
CA VAL A 410 -1.02 10.69 26.53
C VAL A 410 0.06 10.47 25.47
N THR A 411 -0.27 10.75 24.22
CA THR A 411 0.67 10.68 23.10
C THR A 411 0.71 12.01 22.37
N ALA A 412 1.90 12.50 22.06
CA ALA A 412 2.11 13.66 21.21
C ALA A 412 3.15 13.34 20.15
N GLY A 413 2.98 13.83 18.93
CA GLY A 413 3.91 13.59 17.83
C GLY A 413 4.07 14.82 16.94
N LEU A 414 5.27 15.00 16.39
CA LEU A 414 5.61 16.08 15.48
C LEU A 414 6.51 15.56 14.37
N ARG A 415 6.26 16.02 13.14
CA ARG A 415 7.07 15.72 11.96
C ARG A 415 7.15 16.92 11.04
N TYR A 416 8.32 17.13 10.44
CA TYR A 416 8.52 18.16 9.42
C TYR A 416 9.03 17.53 8.13
N ASP A 417 8.25 17.68 7.06
CA ASP A 417 8.54 17.06 5.77
C ASP A 417 9.04 18.09 4.75
N TRP A 418 10.08 17.70 4.01
CA TRP A 418 10.55 18.36 2.80
C TRP A 418 10.36 17.42 1.61
N VAL A 419 9.53 17.80 0.64
CA VAL A 419 9.31 17.03 -0.59
C VAL A 419 9.74 17.88 -1.77
N ASN A 420 10.86 17.49 -2.41
CA ASN A 420 11.43 18.20 -3.55
C ASN A 420 11.16 17.45 -4.85
N PHE A 421 10.39 18.07 -5.74
CA PHE A 421 10.13 17.63 -7.10
C PHE A 421 11.15 18.27 -8.04
N GLY A 422 11.63 17.51 -9.03
CA GLY A 422 12.47 17.98 -10.10
C GLY A 422 12.15 17.26 -11.40
N VAL A 423 12.13 17.97 -12.52
CA VAL A 423 12.01 17.42 -13.87
C VAL A 423 13.10 18.02 -14.74
N GLN A 424 13.73 17.18 -15.55
CA GLN A 424 14.57 17.58 -16.67
C GLN A 424 13.89 17.09 -17.94
N ASP A 425 13.51 18.01 -18.81
CA ASP A 425 12.91 17.72 -20.10
C ASP A 425 14.01 17.62 -21.17
N HIS A 426 14.03 16.49 -21.88
CA HIS A 426 14.97 16.24 -22.96
C HIS A 426 14.37 16.43 -24.34
N LEU A 427 13.05 16.67 -24.44
CA LEU A 427 12.34 16.83 -25.71
C LEU A 427 11.99 18.29 -25.98
N VAL A 428 12.97 19.17 -26.08
CA VAL A 428 12.72 20.60 -26.32
C VAL A 428 12.94 20.95 -27.79
N PHE A 429 11.94 21.53 -28.45
CA PHE A 429 12.07 22.00 -29.83
C PHE A 429 11.12 23.16 -30.15
N ALA A 430 11.56 24.06 -31.01
CA ALA A 430 10.72 25.12 -31.55
C ALA A 430 10.92 25.19 -33.07
N THR A 431 9.83 24.96 -33.80
CA THR A 431 9.75 25.10 -35.26
C THR A 431 8.68 26.15 -35.60
N PRO A 432 8.65 26.68 -36.84
CA PRO A 432 7.63 27.67 -37.23
C PRO A 432 6.18 27.19 -37.12
N THR A 433 5.93 25.88 -37.14
CA THR A 433 4.59 25.28 -37.13
C THR A 433 4.29 24.43 -35.89
N ASP A 434 5.30 24.16 -35.05
CA ASP A 434 5.16 23.31 -33.87
C ASP A 434 6.22 23.68 -32.82
N THR A 435 5.82 23.78 -31.55
CA THR A 435 6.70 24.16 -30.44
C THR A 435 6.41 23.27 -29.25
N ASN A 436 7.46 22.62 -28.73
CA ASN A 436 7.46 21.98 -27.43
C ASN A 436 8.40 22.77 -26.49
N PRO A 437 7.85 23.56 -25.54
CA PRO A 437 8.66 24.35 -24.61
C PRO A 437 9.44 23.45 -23.65
N ASP A 438 10.42 24.04 -22.95
CA ASP A 438 11.19 23.34 -21.91
C ASP A 438 10.34 23.17 -20.64
N ASP A 439 9.92 21.93 -20.34
CA ASP A 439 9.16 21.60 -19.14
C ASP A 439 10.03 21.31 -17.89
N SER A 440 11.33 21.61 -17.95
CA SER A 440 12.24 21.45 -16.80
C SER A 440 11.89 22.37 -15.64
N GLY A 441 12.13 21.90 -14.41
CA GLY A 441 11.91 22.72 -13.23
C GLY A 441 12.06 21.98 -11.91
N ALA A 442 11.98 22.73 -10.81
CA ALA A 442 12.02 22.18 -9.46
C ALA A 442 11.03 22.86 -8.52
N ARG A 443 10.46 22.10 -7.58
CA ARG A 443 9.50 22.59 -6.58
C ARG A 443 9.74 21.93 -5.24
N LEU A 444 10.02 22.74 -4.22
CA LEU A 444 10.12 22.30 -2.84
C LEU A 444 8.81 22.56 -2.09
N MET A 445 8.22 21.50 -1.54
CA MET A 445 7.08 21.54 -0.64
C MET A 445 7.52 21.28 0.79
N ARG A 446 6.92 21.99 1.75
CA ARG A 446 7.20 21.87 3.18
C ARG A 446 5.92 21.74 3.97
N ALA A 447 5.90 20.84 4.96
CA ALA A 447 4.74 20.65 5.83
C ALA A 447 5.16 20.27 7.25
N LEU A 448 4.58 20.96 8.24
CA LEU A 448 4.68 20.60 9.66
C LEU A 448 3.40 19.87 10.05
N SER A 449 3.53 18.64 10.52
CA SER A 449 2.41 17.80 10.96
C SER A 449 2.53 17.50 12.45
N GLY A 450 1.47 17.75 13.21
CA GLY A 450 1.40 17.51 14.64
C GLY A 450 0.26 16.55 14.99
N SER A 451 0.39 15.84 16.10
CA SER A 451 -0.68 15.02 16.66
C SER A 451 -0.64 15.05 18.18
N PHE A 452 -1.80 14.97 18.81
CA PHE A 452 -1.98 14.85 20.24
C PHE A 452 -3.17 13.93 20.52
N GLY A 453 -3.04 13.02 21.47
CA GLY A 453 -4.12 12.13 21.85
C GLY A 453 -4.01 11.61 23.27
N VAL A 454 -5.15 11.20 23.81
CA VAL A 454 -5.28 10.61 25.14
C VAL A 454 -6.07 9.31 25.05
N ALA A 455 -5.59 8.28 25.75
CA ALA A 455 -6.28 7.01 25.95
C ALA A 455 -6.50 6.82 27.45
N VAL A 456 -7.74 6.54 27.84
CA VAL A 456 -8.15 6.29 29.23
C VAL A 456 -8.81 4.92 29.30
N ASN A 457 -8.46 4.14 30.31
CA ASN A 457 -9.02 2.82 30.58
C ASN A 457 -9.83 2.85 31.90
N PRO A 458 -11.10 3.29 31.89
CA PRO A 458 -11.93 3.33 33.10
C PRO A 458 -12.07 1.96 33.78
N SER A 459 -12.05 0.89 32.99
CA SER A 459 -12.09 -0.51 33.43
C SER A 459 -11.16 -1.37 32.56
N SER A 460 -11.04 -2.67 32.88
CA SER A 460 -10.27 -3.63 32.05
C SER A 460 -10.95 -3.99 30.73
N THR A 461 -12.21 -3.62 30.54
CA THR A 461 -13.01 -3.98 29.36
C THR A 461 -13.31 -2.79 28.45
N VAL A 462 -12.98 -1.57 28.86
CA VAL A 462 -13.30 -0.33 28.11
C VAL A 462 -12.07 0.57 28.03
N THR A 463 -11.74 0.97 26.81
CA THR A 463 -10.80 2.05 26.50
C THR A 463 -11.56 3.18 25.80
N LEU A 464 -11.50 4.38 26.36
CA LEU A 464 -11.92 5.62 25.72
C LEU A 464 -10.69 6.33 25.17
N TYR A 465 -10.82 6.98 24.02
CA TYR A 465 -9.73 7.77 23.46
C TYR A 465 -10.23 9.00 22.72
N ALA A 466 -9.36 10.00 22.64
CA ALA A 466 -9.55 11.17 21.80
C ALA A 466 -8.22 11.56 21.14
N ASN A 467 -8.25 12.07 19.92
CA ASN A 467 -7.09 12.60 19.24
C ASN A 467 -7.42 13.81 18.36
N VAL A 468 -6.41 14.64 18.17
CA VAL A 468 -6.37 15.72 17.18
C VAL A 468 -5.05 15.64 16.44
N GLY A 469 -5.07 15.85 15.13
CA GLY A 469 -3.84 15.90 14.36
C GLY A 469 -3.98 16.61 13.03
N SER A 470 -2.89 17.20 12.57
CA SER A 470 -2.79 17.79 11.24
C SER A 470 -2.19 16.80 10.25
N SER A 471 -2.63 16.90 9.00
CA SER A 471 -2.08 16.15 7.88
C SER A 471 -1.95 17.00 6.63
N PHE A 472 -1.12 16.53 5.70
CA PHE A 472 -0.94 17.19 4.41
C PHE A 472 -0.86 16.17 3.29
N GLU A 473 -1.07 16.67 2.07
CA GLU A 473 -0.90 15.89 0.86
C GLU A 473 -0.32 16.76 -0.25
N THR A 474 0.81 16.34 -0.83
CA THR A 474 1.40 17.07 -1.96
C THR A 474 0.60 16.83 -3.25
N PRO A 475 0.71 17.73 -4.23
CA PRO A 475 0.47 17.36 -5.63
C PRO A 475 1.41 16.22 -6.04
N THR A 476 1.01 15.42 -7.02
CA THR A 476 1.92 14.45 -7.67
C THR A 476 2.75 15.14 -8.75
N THR A 477 3.81 14.51 -9.25
CA THR A 477 4.61 15.05 -10.37
C THR A 477 3.74 15.35 -11.59
N THR A 478 2.80 14.45 -11.92
CA THR A 478 1.88 14.63 -13.06
C THR A 478 0.89 15.78 -12.85
N GLU A 479 0.49 16.07 -11.62
CA GLU A 479 -0.38 17.22 -11.33
C GLU A 479 0.36 18.56 -11.39
N LEU A 480 1.67 18.55 -11.11
CA LEU A 480 2.52 19.73 -11.24
C LEU A 480 2.87 20.05 -12.70
N ALA A 481 2.90 19.05 -13.59
CA ALA A 481 3.41 19.19 -14.96
C ALA A 481 2.63 20.17 -15.85
N ASN A 482 1.33 20.36 -15.63
CA ASN A 482 0.52 21.23 -16.48
C ASN A 482 0.40 22.65 -15.89
N SER A 483 1.09 23.63 -16.48
CA SER A 483 0.98 25.05 -16.12
C SER A 483 -0.17 25.75 -16.88
N PRO A 484 -1.10 26.45 -16.20
CA PRO A 484 -2.19 27.17 -16.85
C PRO A 484 -1.74 28.35 -17.73
N SER A 485 -0.55 28.91 -17.47
CA SER A 485 0.02 29.99 -18.28
C SER A 485 0.49 29.52 -19.65
N GLY A 486 0.60 28.21 -19.86
CA GLY A 486 1.21 27.61 -21.05
C GLY A 486 2.74 27.77 -21.11
N GLU A 487 3.33 28.48 -20.15
CA GLU A 487 4.78 28.51 -19.95
C GLU A 487 5.26 27.15 -19.46
N GLY A 488 6.40 26.69 -19.99
CA GLY A 488 6.98 25.40 -19.63
C GLY A 488 7.32 25.31 -18.14
N GLY A 489 7.31 24.08 -17.63
CA GLY A 489 7.72 23.74 -16.28
C GLY A 489 6.56 23.56 -15.31
N PHE A 490 6.90 23.37 -14.02
CA PHE A 490 5.89 23.07 -13.00
C PHE A 490 4.96 24.26 -12.70
N ASN A 491 3.67 23.97 -12.55
CA ASN A 491 2.64 24.93 -12.11
C ASN A 491 2.96 25.51 -10.72
N THR A 492 3.48 26.75 -10.69
CA THR A 492 3.97 27.45 -9.50
C THR A 492 2.88 27.77 -8.47
N GLY A 493 1.61 27.80 -8.87
CA GLY A 493 0.47 28.12 -8.01
C GLY A 493 0.05 26.99 -7.08
N LEU A 494 0.40 25.74 -7.39
CA LEU A 494 -0.01 24.58 -6.59
C LEU A 494 0.76 24.49 -5.27
N LYS A 495 0.02 24.21 -4.19
CA LYS A 495 0.50 23.98 -2.82
C LYS A 495 -0.03 22.65 -2.29
N PRO A 496 0.55 22.09 -1.22
CA PRO A 496 0.00 20.90 -0.58
C PRO A 496 -1.39 21.17 -0.02
N GLN A 497 -2.29 20.21 -0.18
CA GLN A 497 -3.55 20.15 0.57
C GLN A 497 -3.25 19.93 2.05
N ARG A 498 -4.07 20.51 2.94
CA ARG A 498 -3.92 20.35 4.40
C ARG A 498 -5.23 19.91 5.03
N ALA A 499 -5.15 19.20 6.15
CA ALA A 499 -6.32 18.85 6.93
C ALA A 499 -6.06 18.85 8.43
N TRP A 500 -7.09 19.19 9.20
CA TRP A 500 -7.17 18.93 10.64
C TRP A 500 -8.16 17.81 10.89
N ASN A 501 -7.77 16.84 11.71
CA ASN A 501 -8.59 15.68 12.06
C ASN A 501 -8.85 15.71 13.56
N TYR A 502 -10.11 15.54 13.94
CA TYR A 502 -10.57 15.43 15.32
C TYR A 502 -11.31 14.11 15.47
N GLU A 503 -11.04 13.38 16.54
CA GLU A 503 -11.65 12.08 16.78
C GLU A 503 -11.86 11.81 18.26
N ILE A 504 -13.00 11.20 18.58
CA ILE A 504 -13.29 10.59 19.88
C ILE A 504 -13.81 9.19 19.62
N GLY A 505 -13.38 8.21 20.42
CA GLY A 505 -13.85 6.85 20.27
C GLY A 505 -13.79 6.04 21.55
N ALA A 506 -14.40 4.86 21.45
CA ALA A 506 -14.44 3.85 22.50
C ALA A 506 -14.19 2.49 21.88
N ARG A 507 -13.43 1.64 22.56
CA ARG A 507 -13.26 0.23 22.19
C ARG A 507 -13.24 -0.63 23.43
N GLY A 508 -13.60 -1.90 23.29
CA GLY A 508 -13.68 -2.78 24.42
C GLY A 508 -14.32 -4.11 24.09
N SER A 509 -14.66 -4.84 25.14
CA SER A 509 -15.42 -6.09 25.05
C SER A 509 -16.56 -6.11 26.07
N ALA A 510 -17.68 -6.72 25.67
CA ALA A 510 -18.76 -7.08 26.57
C ALA A 510 -18.78 -8.62 26.72
N GLY A 511 -18.34 -9.11 27.87
CA GLY A 511 -18.11 -10.53 28.08
C GLY A 511 -16.98 -11.09 27.20
N ARG A 512 -17.01 -12.40 26.93
CA ARG A 512 -15.92 -13.11 26.21
C ARG A 512 -16.12 -13.20 24.70
N ARG A 513 -17.30 -12.83 24.19
CA ARG A 513 -17.70 -13.09 22.79
C ARG A 513 -17.98 -11.85 21.97
N PHE A 514 -18.18 -10.70 22.61
CA PHE A 514 -18.53 -9.47 21.92
C PHE A 514 -17.42 -8.43 22.10
N GLY A 515 -16.79 -8.03 21.01
CA GLY A 515 -15.88 -6.88 20.94
C GLY A 515 -16.56 -5.74 20.20
N TYR A 516 -16.31 -4.51 20.61
CA TYR A 516 -16.83 -3.33 19.94
C TYR A 516 -15.76 -2.27 19.74
N THR A 517 -15.94 -1.46 18.70
CA THR A 517 -15.17 -0.23 18.47
C THR A 517 -16.10 0.78 17.82
N LEU A 518 -16.18 1.97 18.42
CA LEU A 518 -16.96 3.11 17.97
C LEU A 518 -16.02 4.31 17.85
N ALA A 519 -16.18 5.10 16.80
CA ALA A 519 -15.44 6.34 16.61
C ALA A 519 -16.33 7.38 15.92
N VAL A 520 -16.27 8.62 16.39
CA VAL A 520 -16.85 9.79 15.74
C VAL A 520 -15.68 10.69 15.37
N PHE A 521 -15.66 11.16 14.13
CA PHE A 521 -14.56 11.97 13.61
C PHE A 521 -15.06 13.12 12.74
N GLN A 522 -14.24 14.17 12.66
CA GLN A 522 -14.39 15.28 11.73
C GLN A 522 -13.03 15.57 11.10
N ALA A 523 -13.03 15.80 9.79
CA ALA A 523 -11.83 16.15 9.03
C ALA A 523 -12.08 17.43 8.24
N ASP A 524 -11.40 18.50 8.61
CA ASP A 524 -11.51 19.81 7.97
C ASP A 524 -10.39 19.96 6.94
N VAL A 525 -10.73 19.87 5.66
CA VAL A 525 -9.78 19.92 4.54
C VAL A 525 -9.73 21.33 3.94
N ARG A 526 -8.51 21.83 3.72
CA ARG A 526 -8.23 23.14 3.10
C ARG A 526 -7.25 22.98 1.96
N ASP A 527 -7.25 23.95 1.03
CA ASP A 527 -6.39 23.94 -0.14
C ASP A 527 -6.54 22.63 -0.95
N ALA A 528 -7.77 22.13 -1.10
CA ALA A 528 -8.03 20.88 -1.80
C ALA A 528 -7.53 20.96 -3.25
N LEU A 529 -6.83 19.91 -3.69
CA LEU A 529 -6.33 19.81 -5.06
C LEU A 529 -7.46 19.36 -5.98
N ILE A 530 -7.95 20.28 -6.82
CA ILE A 530 -9.10 20.04 -7.70
C ILE A 530 -8.67 20.10 -9.17
N PRO A 531 -9.00 19.08 -9.98
CA PRO A 531 -8.76 19.11 -11.42
C PRO A 531 -9.74 20.05 -12.13
N TYR A 532 -9.30 20.70 -13.18
CA TYR A 532 -10.14 21.45 -14.11
C TYR A 532 -9.56 21.38 -15.53
N GLU A 533 -10.38 21.68 -16.54
CA GLU A 533 -9.96 21.70 -17.93
C GLU A 533 -10.04 23.13 -18.48
N ILE A 534 -9.06 23.51 -19.29
CA ILE A 534 -9.14 24.73 -20.13
C ILE A 534 -9.57 24.33 -21.54
N ALA A 535 -8.92 23.29 -22.09
CA ALA A 535 -9.30 22.62 -23.33
C ALA A 535 -9.09 21.11 -23.17
N ALA A 536 -10.12 20.31 -23.46
CA ALA A 536 -10.03 18.86 -23.41
C ALA A 536 -8.98 18.35 -24.42
N PRO A 537 -8.21 17.30 -24.12
CA PRO A 537 -8.30 16.41 -22.95
C PRO A 537 -7.28 16.71 -21.83
N ARG A 538 -6.71 17.93 -21.75
CA ARG A 538 -5.63 18.25 -20.80
C ARG A 538 -6.20 18.74 -19.45
N PHE A 539 -5.87 18.02 -18.39
CA PHE A 539 -6.24 18.38 -17.02
C PHE A 539 -5.20 19.29 -16.35
N TYR A 540 -5.67 20.35 -15.71
CA TYR A 540 -4.91 21.26 -14.85
C TYR A 540 -5.40 21.10 -13.41
N TYR A 541 -4.61 21.58 -12.45
CA TYR A 541 -4.97 21.52 -11.03
C TYR A 541 -4.86 22.89 -10.37
N ARG A 542 -5.70 23.11 -9.35
CA ARG A 542 -5.65 24.29 -8.47
C ARG A 542 -5.99 23.91 -7.03
N ASN A 543 -5.52 24.70 -6.07
CA ASN A 543 -6.00 24.63 -4.69
C ASN A 543 -7.33 25.38 -4.56
N ALA A 544 -8.31 24.79 -3.91
CA ALA A 544 -9.61 25.39 -3.64
C ALA A 544 -10.17 24.98 -2.27
N GLY A 545 -10.97 25.87 -1.67
CA GLY A 545 -11.49 25.71 -0.30
C GLY A 545 -10.56 26.31 0.76
N SER A 546 -11.13 27.05 1.70
CA SER A 546 -10.44 27.85 2.73
C SER A 546 -10.61 27.31 4.14
#